data_AF-A0A8H3LJP0-F1
#
_entry.id   AF-A0A8H3LJP0-F1
#
_cell.length_a   1.000
_cell.length_b   1.000
_cell.length_c   1.000
_cell.angle_alpha   90.00
_cell.angle_beta   90.00
_cell.angle_gamma   90.00
#
_symmetry.space_group_name_H-M   'P 1'
#
loop_
_entity.id
_entity.type
_entity.pdbx_description
1 polymer ?
#
loop_
_entity_poly.entity_id
_entity_poly.type
_entity_poly.pdbx_seq_one_letter_code
_entity_poly.pdbx_strand_id
1 'polypeptide(L)'
;MVRTNYSGLNPVVVQALNNLQYQYSGEIPEMWCSCIRSPFKKLLEYNPKHFSKNGFIQMVERVYIDGDFKAEMHSLYIYCTVCDSLVIIHKNTIECGNDYLKKYITKTAVMHSV
;
A
#
# COMPACT_ATOMS: atom_id res chain seq x y z
N MET A 1 -6.02 -3.83 -4.14
CA MET A 1 -7.23 -3.27 -3.49
C MET A 1 -8.02 -2.56 -4.57
N VAL A 2 -9.25 -3.01 -4.84
CA VAL A 2 -10.21 -2.29 -5.67
C VAL A 2 -10.87 -1.25 -4.80
N ARG A 3 -10.55 0.03 -5.04
CA ARG A 3 -11.47 1.18 -5.12
C ARG A 3 -10.65 2.47 -5.11
N THR A 4 -10.57 3.09 -6.28
CA THR A 4 -10.09 4.46 -6.52
C THR A 4 -11.08 5.53 -6.03
N ASN A 5 -12.11 5.12 -5.31
CA ASN A 5 -13.09 6.00 -4.70
C ASN A 5 -13.27 5.55 -3.26
N TYR A 6 -12.74 6.34 -2.33
CA TYR A 6 -13.03 6.23 -0.89
C TYR A 6 -14.52 6.44 -0.58
N SER A 7 -15.37 6.70 -1.59
CA SER A 7 -16.82 6.79 -1.48
C SER A 7 -17.40 5.50 -0.87
N GLY A 8 -17.86 5.60 0.37
CA GLY A 8 -18.43 4.49 1.14
C GLY A 8 -17.48 3.81 2.11
N LEU A 9 -16.21 4.25 2.23
CA LEU A 9 -15.35 3.88 3.35
C LEU A 9 -15.69 4.76 4.56
N ASN A 10 -15.59 4.18 5.75
CA ASN A 10 -15.68 4.94 6.99
C ASN A 10 -14.54 5.99 7.01
N PRO A 11 -14.82 7.29 7.23
CA PRO A 11 -13.80 8.34 7.30
C PRO A 11 -12.65 8.02 8.26
N VAL A 12 -12.93 7.31 9.35
CA VAL A 12 -11.90 6.85 10.31
C VAL A 12 -10.90 5.89 9.66
N VAL A 13 -11.38 5.00 8.79
CA VAL A 13 -10.54 4.05 8.06
C VAL A 13 -9.69 4.78 7.02
N VAL A 14 -10.27 5.76 6.33
CA VAL A 14 -9.54 6.62 5.38
C VAL A 14 -8.44 7.38 6.11
N GLN A 15 -8.75 7.98 7.26
CA GLN A 15 -7.76 8.69 8.06
C GLN A 15 -6.64 7.75 8.55
N ALA A 16 -6.98 6.53 8.98
CA ALA A 16 -5.98 5.55 9.40
C ALA A 16 -5.04 5.14 8.26
N LEU A 17 -5.56 4.94 7.04
CA LEU A 17 -4.73 4.67 5.87
C LEU A 17 -3.78 5.84 5.56
N ASN A 18 -4.31 7.07 5.52
CA ASN A 18 -3.50 8.26 5.30
C ASN A 18 -2.40 8.38 6.37
N ASN A 19 -2.74 8.20 7.65
CA ASN A 19 -1.76 8.24 8.73
C ASN A 19 -0.66 7.20 8.51
N LEU A 20 -0.99 5.95 8.16
CA LEU A 20 0.01 4.92 7.87
C LEU A 20 0.93 5.27 6.71
N GLN A 21 0.42 5.92 5.67
CA GLN A 21 1.23 6.38 4.55
C GLN A 21 2.22 7.48 4.95
N TYR A 22 1.79 8.44 5.77
CA TYR A 22 2.61 9.60 6.15
C TYR A 22 3.51 9.38 7.36
N GLN A 23 3.13 8.53 8.31
CA GLN A 23 3.79 8.39 9.62
C GLN A 23 5.27 7.98 9.51
N TYR A 24 5.67 7.32 8.42
CA TYR A 24 7.04 6.84 8.18
C TYR A 24 7.61 7.31 6.82
N SER A 25 7.02 8.34 6.22
CA SER A 25 7.40 8.80 4.87
C SER A 25 8.79 9.45 4.77
N GLY A 26 9.48 9.66 5.90
CA GLY A 26 10.89 10.09 5.94
C GLY A 26 11.89 8.94 6.08
N GLU A 27 11.42 7.71 6.29
CA GLU A 27 12.28 6.52 6.40
C GLU A 27 12.73 6.03 5.02
N ILE A 28 13.81 5.26 4.97
CA ILE A 28 14.15 4.50 3.75
C ILE A 28 13.09 3.40 3.50
N PRO A 29 12.89 2.96 2.24
CA PRO A 29 11.82 2.02 1.88
C PRO A 29 11.78 0.74 2.72
N GLU A 30 12.94 0.17 3.06
CA GLU A 30 13.05 -1.06 3.87
C GLU A 30 12.56 -0.84 5.30
N MET A 31 12.95 0.27 5.91
CA MET A 31 12.53 0.65 7.27
C MET A 31 11.04 0.98 7.30
N TRP A 32 10.58 1.78 6.33
CA TRP A 32 9.15 2.05 6.12
C TRP A 32 8.35 0.74 6.01
N CYS A 33 8.80 -0.21 5.18
CA CYS A 33 8.12 -1.49 4.99
C CYS A 33 8.03 -2.29 6.30
N SER A 34 9.11 -2.31 7.09
CA SER A 34 9.14 -2.99 8.38
C SER A 34 8.12 -2.39 9.35
N CYS A 35 8.06 -1.05 9.44
CA CYS A 35 7.16 -0.33 10.33
C CYS A 35 5.68 -0.49 9.96
N ILE A 36 5.33 -0.47 8.67
CA ILE A 36 3.93 -0.49 8.24
C ILE A 36 3.33 -1.89 8.13
N ARG A 37 4.17 -2.94 8.04
CA ARG A 37 3.76 -4.33 7.76
C ARG A 37 2.65 -4.83 8.69
N SER A 38 2.85 -4.70 10.00
CA SER A 38 1.90 -5.15 11.02
C SER A 38 0.67 -4.24 11.12
N PRO A 39 0.81 -2.90 11.22
CA PRO A 39 -0.33 -1.99 11.23
C PRO A 39 -1.25 -2.13 10.01
N PHE A 40 -0.69 -2.24 8.80
CA PHE A 40 -1.49 -2.37 7.60
C PHE A 40 -2.27 -3.69 7.55
N LYS A 41 -1.62 -4.82 7.90
CA LYS A 41 -2.30 -6.12 7.99
C LYS A 41 -3.47 -6.09 8.98
N LYS A 42 -3.29 -5.50 10.16
CA LYS A 42 -4.35 -5.34 11.16
C LYS A 42 -5.51 -4.48 10.64
N LEU A 43 -5.20 -3.39 9.92
CA LEU A 43 -6.22 -2.54 9.33
C LEU A 43 -7.11 -3.31 8.34
N LEU A 44 -6.51 -4.14 7.48
CA LEU A 44 -7.27 -4.97 6.55
C LEU A 44 -8.13 -6.01 7.29
N GLU A 45 -7.56 -6.66 8.30
CA GLU A 45 -8.23 -7.70 9.10
C GLU A 45 -9.44 -7.18 9.88
N TYR A 46 -9.34 -5.97 10.45
CA TYR A 46 -10.43 -5.34 11.20
C TYR A 46 -11.53 -4.73 10.33
N ASN A 47 -11.30 -4.59 9.02
CA ASN A 47 -12.25 -4.00 8.09
C ASN A 47 -12.62 -4.97 6.95
N PRO A 48 -13.03 -6.21 7.25
CA PRO A 48 -13.22 -7.27 6.25
C PRO A 48 -14.40 -7.01 5.30
N LYS A 49 -15.35 -6.16 5.72
CA LYS A 49 -16.45 -5.68 4.85
C LYS A 49 -15.94 -4.87 3.67
N HIS A 50 -14.80 -4.21 3.84
CA HIS A 50 -14.26 -3.24 2.89
C HIS A 50 -13.00 -3.73 2.19
N PHE A 51 -12.22 -4.58 2.86
CA PHE A 51 -10.95 -5.06 2.34
C PHE A 51 -10.84 -6.57 2.38
N SER A 52 -10.17 -7.11 1.36
CA SER A 52 -9.59 -8.45 1.42
C SER A 52 -8.30 -8.43 2.26
N LYS A 53 -7.91 -9.59 2.79
CA LYS A 53 -6.57 -9.80 3.39
C LYS A 53 -5.43 -9.52 2.41
N ASN A 54 -5.71 -9.63 1.11
CA ASN A 54 -4.79 -9.33 0.02
C ASN A 54 -4.91 -7.84 -0.35
N GLY A 55 -3.84 -7.09 -0.14
CA GLY A 55 -3.80 -5.67 -0.39
C GLY A 55 -2.37 -5.17 -0.54
N PHE A 56 -2.25 -3.89 -0.89
CA PHE A 56 -0.97 -3.19 -0.85
C PHE A 56 -1.20 -1.78 -0.32
N ILE A 57 -0.14 -1.22 0.25
CA ILE A 57 -0.05 0.20 0.61
C ILE A 57 1.19 0.76 -0.07
N GLN A 58 1.06 1.98 -0.58
CA GLN A 58 2.13 2.67 -1.28
C GLN A 58 2.78 3.68 -0.35
N MET A 59 4.10 3.70 -0.34
CA MET A 59 4.87 4.69 0.40
C MET A 59 4.72 6.06 -0.28
N VAL A 60 4.54 7.10 0.54
CA VAL A 60 4.58 8.49 0.10
C VAL A 60 5.98 9.01 0.36
N GLU A 61 6.59 9.63 -0.64
CA GLU A 61 7.86 10.34 -0.48
C GLU A 61 7.58 11.76 -0.01
N ARG A 62 8.33 12.21 1.00
CA ARG A 62 8.32 13.63 1.39
C ARG A 62 9.25 14.40 0.46
N VAL A 63 8.68 15.12 -0.51
CA VAL A 63 9.45 16.04 -1.34
C VAL A 63 9.29 17.45 -0.78
N TYR A 64 10.41 18.10 -0.49
CA TYR A 64 10.46 19.52 -0.15
C TYR A 64 10.95 20.29 -1.37
N ILE A 65 10.09 21.14 -1.92
CA ILE A 65 10.43 22.02 -3.05
C ILE A 65 10.38 23.45 -2.52
N ASP A 66 11.49 24.17 -2.63
CA ASP A 66 11.62 25.55 -2.15
C ASP A 66 11.29 25.74 -0.65
N GLY A 67 11.54 24.70 0.17
CA GLY A 67 11.24 24.71 1.60
C GLY A 67 9.80 24.29 1.95
N ASP A 68 8.92 24.18 0.95
CA ASP A 68 7.54 23.75 1.13
C ASP A 68 7.39 22.23 0.95
N PHE A 69 6.63 21.62 1.87
CA PHE A 69 6.24 20.23 1.75
C PHE A 69 5.25 20.04 0.60
N LYS A 70 5.63 19.22 -0.40
CA LYS A 70 4.76 18.80 -1.50
C LYS A 70 4.32 17.36 -1.22
N ALA A 71 3.09 17.22 -0.73
CA ALA A 71 2.54 15.97 -0.21
C ALA A 71 2.28 14.85 -1.26
N GLU A 72 2.65 15.04 -2.51
CA GLU A 72 1.98 14.34 -3.62
C GLU A 72 2.84 13.35 -4.39
N MET A 73 4.11 13.13 -4.03
CA MET A 73 4.90 12.11 -4.72
C MET A 73 4.71 10.74 -4.09
N HIS A 74 3.77 9.99 -4.65
CA HIS A 74 3.72 8.55 -4.44
C HIS A 74 5.01 7.93 -4.96
N SER A 75 5.68 7.14 -4.11
CA SER A 75 6.91 6.44 -4.46
C SER A 75 6.64 5.27 -5.42
N LEU A 76 7.72 4.71 -5.96
CA LEU A 76 7.68 3.42 -6.65
C LEU A 76 7.68 2.22 -5.69
N TYR A 77 7.67 2.46 -4.38
CA TYR A 77 7.73 1.42 -3.36
C TYR A 77 6.35 1.12 -2.79
N ILE A 78 5.97 -0.16 -2.82
CA ILE A 78 4.75 -0.66 -2.17
C ILE A 78 5.11 -1.78 -1.21
N TYR A 79 4.34 -1.91 -0.14
CA TYR A 79 4.27 -3.14 0.62
C TYR A 79 3.10 -3.96 0.12
N CYS A 80 3.35 -5.23 -0.20
CA CYS A 80 2.33 -6.17 -0.67
C CYS A 80 2.07 -7.24 0.39
N THR A 81 0.82 -7.42 0.85
CA THR A 81 0.51 -8.43 1.87
C THR A 81 0.60 -9.86 1.36
N VAL A 82 0.51 -10.07 0.04
CA VAL A 82 0.62 -11.40 -0.59
C VAL A 82 2.08 -11.85 -0.67
N CYS A 83 2.99 -10.93 -1.03
CA CYS A 83 4.43 -11.19 -1.01
C CYS A 83 5.02 -11.09 0.40
N ASP A 84 4.30 -10.40 1.29
CA ASP A 84 4.75 -10.03 2.62
C ASP A 84 6.10 -9.29 2.63
N SER A 85 6.30 -8.45 1.61
CA SER A 85 7.56 -7.79 1.30
C SER A 85 7.36 -6.43 0.66
N LEU A 86 8.45 -5.65 0.66
CA LEU A 86 8.60 -4.46 -0.16
C LEU A 86 8.73 -4.87 -1.63
N VAL A 87 8.11 -4.10 -2.52
CA VAL A 87 8.08 -4.32 -3.97
C VAL A 87 8.27 -2.99 -4.67
N ILE A 88 9.07 -3.00 -5.73
CA ILE A 88 9.22 -1.85 -6.63
C ILE A 88 8.26 -2.03 -7.80
N ILE A 89 7.42 -1.02 -8.05
CA ILE A 89 6.52 -0.94 -9.21
C ILE A 89 7.10 -0.03 -10.28
N HIS A 90 6.73 -0.26 -11.55
CA HIS A 90 7.30 0.49 -12.67
C HIS A 90 6.74 1.91 -12.81
N LYS A 91 5.56 2.18 -12.22
CA LYS A 91 4.93 3.50 -12.20
C LYS A 91 4.15 3.66 -10.90
N ASN A 92 4.18 4.84 -10.30
CA ASN A 92 3.54 5.16 -9.02
C ASN A 92 2.00 5.22 -9.04
N THR A 93 1.36 4.54 -9.99
CA THR A 93 -0.10 4.51 -10.14
C THR A 93 -0.72 3.33 -9.38
N ILE A 94 -1.93 3.54 -8.86
CA ILE A 94 -2.76 2.49 -8.25
C ILE A 94 -2.99 1.30 -9.21
N GLU A 95 -3.15 1.57 -10.51
CA GLU A 95 -3.29 0.55 -11.55
C GLU A 95 -2.09 -0.40 -11.57
N CYS A 96 -0.87 0.14 -11.60
CA CYS A 96 0.35 -0.67 -11.57
C CYS A 96 0.45 -1.53 -10.30
N GLY A 97 0.10 -1.00 -9.13
CA GLY A 97 0.06 -1.78 -7.88
C GLY A 97 -0.98 -2.91 -7.93
N ASN A 98 -2.14 -2.66 -8.54
CA ASN A 98 -3.19 -3.67 -8.72
C ASN A 98 -2.78 -4.75 -9.73
N ASP A 99 -2.14 -4.38 -10.82
CA ASP A 99 -1.66 -5.34 -11.82
C ASP A 99 -0.56 -6.24 -11.24
N TYR A 100 0.34 -5.67 -10.43
CA TYR A 100 1.31 -6.45 -9.66
C TYR A 100 0.61 -7.47 -8.75
N LEU A 101 -0.36 -7.00 -7.95
CA LEU A 101 -1.11 -7.86 -7.02
C LEU A 101 -1.83 -9.00 -7.74
N LYS A 102 -2.51 -8.70 -8.85
CA LYS A 102 -3.20 -9.70 -9.69
C LYS A 102 -2.23 -10.73 -10.25
N LYS A 103 -1.15 -10.27 -10.90
CA LYS A 103 -0.13 -11.14 -11.49
C LYS A 103 0.47 -12.09 -10.46
N TYR A 104 0.74 -11.59 -9.25
CA TYR A 104 1.33 -12.40 -8.19
C TYR A 104 0.34 -13.44 -7.65
N ILE A 105 -0.92 -13.06 -7.38
CA ILE A 105 -1.97 -14.00 -6.94
C ILE A 105 -2.17 -15.12 -7.96
N THR A 106 -2.23 -14.79 -9.25
CA THR A 106 -2.37 -15.80 -10.32
C THR A 106 -1.18 -16.75 -10.36
N LYS A 107 0.06 -16.23 -10.23
CA LYS A 107 1.27 -17.06 -10.20
C LYS A 107 1.29 -18.02 -9.01
N THR A 108 0.90 -17.56 -7.82
CA THR A 108 0.83 -18.42 -6.63
C THR A 108 -0.25 -19.49 -6.75
N ALA A 109 -1.41 -19.16 -7.33
CA ALA A 109 -2.49 -20.14 -7.51
C ALA A 109 -2.09 -21.29 -8.44
N VAL A 110 -1.37 -20.98 -9.53
CA VAL A 110 -0.85 -22.01 -10.46
C VAL A 110 0.17 -22.91 -9.78
N MET A 111 1.06 -22.35 -8.95
CA MET A 111 2.07 -23.12 -8.23
C MET A 111 1.49 -24.08 -7.18
N HIS A 112 0.35 -23.72 -6.56
CA HIS A 112 -0.34 -24.59 -5.59
C HIS A 112 -1.30 -25.60 -6.21
N SER A 113 -1.41 -25.64 -7.55
CA SER A 113 -2.28 -26.55 -8.29
C SER A 113 -1.54 -27.75 -8.91
N VAL A 114 -0.28 -27.97 -8.51
CA VAL A 114 0.62 -29.06 -8.93
C VAL A 114 1.01 -29.87 -7.70
#